data_AF-A0A9X9A0I8-F1
#
_entry.id   AF-A0A9X9A0I8-F1
#
_cell.length_a   1.000
_cell.length_b   1.000
_cell.length_c   1.000
_cell.angle_alpha   90.00
_cell.angle_beta   90.00
_cell.angle_gamma   90.00
#
_symmetry.space_group_name_H-M   'P 1'
#
loop_
_entity.id
_entity.type
_entity.pdbx_description
1 polymer ?
#
loop_
_entity_poly.entity_id
_entity_poly.type
_entity_poly.pdbx_seq_one_letter_code
_entity_poly.pdbx_strand_id
1 'polypeptide(L)' 'YIGKVGVSDMDTMKPIIIDWRAPVASMFYSFTGGDELAFYQSPDGLVEGDVYLKRNISIRKRELERVVDTYVKGNEDVSH' A
#
# COMPACT_ATOMS: atom_id res chain seq x y z
N TYR A 1 3.27 -4.75 -3.44
CA TYR A 1 3.21 -3.35 -3.95
C TYR A 1 1.85 -3.07 -4.57
N ILE A 2 1.47 -1.81 -4.79
CA ILE A 2 0.25 -1.44 -5.52
C ILE A 2 0.66 -0.80 -6.84
N GLY A 3 0.04 -1.20 -7.95
CA GLY A 3 0.40 -0.73 -9.29
C GLY A 3 -0.74 -0.83 -10.30
N LYS A 4 -0.45 -0.44 -11.55
CA LYS A 4 -1.44 -0.41 -12.63
C LYS A 4 -1.94 -1.81 -13.04
N VAL A 5 -1.08 -2.82 -12.93
CA VAL A 5 -1.36 -4.20 -13.32
C VAL A 5 -0.90 -5.12 -12.20
N GLY A 6 -1.72 -6.12 -11.87
CA GLY A 6 -1.36 -7.14 -10.91
C GLY A 6 -0.30 -8.10 -11.46
N VAL A 7 0.68 -8.46 -10.63
CA VAL A 7 1.73 -9.43 -10.97
C VAL A 7 1.88 -10.37 -9.79
N SER A 8 1.85 -11.68 -10.07
CA SER A 8 2.07 -12.73 -9.08
C SER A 8 3.30 -13.53 -9.46
N ASP A 9 3.97 -14.06 -8.44
CA ASP A 9 5.01 -15.06 -8.60
C ASP A 9 4.41 -16.34 -9.20
N MET A 10 5.03 -16.89 -10.25
CA MET A 10 4.44 -18.03 -10.98
C MET A 10 4.51 -19.35 -10.18
N ASP A 11 5.51 -19.51 -9.32
CA ASP A 11 5.73 -20.76 -8.58
C ASP A 11 4.92 -20.80 -7.29
N THR A 12 4.84 -19.67 -6.58
CA THR A 12 4.18 -19.58 -5.28
C THR A 12 2.77 -18.99 -5.34
N MET A 13 2.36 -18.45 -6.50
CA MET A 13 1.12 -17.69 -6.71
C MET A 13 0.98 -16.47 -5.77
N LYS A 14 2.06 -16.07 -5.08
CA LYS A 14 2.03 -14.93 -4.17
C LYS A 14 1.99 -13.63 -4.96
N PRO A 15 1.12 -12.67 -4.60
CA PRO A 15 1.06 -11.39 -5.28
C PRO A 15 2.32 -10.56 -4.99
N ILE A 16 3.01 -10.13 -6.04
CA ILE A 16 4.14 -9.20 -5.99
C ILE A 16 3.62 -7.75 -6.12
N ILE A 17 2.74 -7.54 -7.10
CA ILE A 17 2.05 -6.27 -7.37
C ILE A 17 0.55 -6.53 -7.34
N ILE A 18 -0.16 -5.73 -6.56
CA ILE A 18 -1.62 -5.69 -6.47
C ILE A 18 -2.11 -4.62 -7.46
N ASP A 19 -3.13 -4.94 -8.25
CA ASP A 19 -3.83 -3.97 -9.09
C ASP A 19 -4.53 -2.93 -8.19
N TRP A 20 -4.37 -1.64 -8.48
CA TRP A 20 -4.94 -0.54 -7.70
C TRP A 20 -6.47 -0.59 -7.56
N ARG A 21 -7.18 -1.34 -8.43
CA ARG A 21 -8.64 -1.52 -8.37
C ARG A 21 -9.07 -2.66 -7.43
N ALA A 22 -8.13 -3.46 -6.93
CA ALA A 22 -8.45 -4.53 -6.01
C ALA A 22 -8.99 -3.97 -4.67
N PRO A 23 -9.97 -4.63 -4.02
CA PRO A 23 -10.53 -4.14 -2.75
C PRO A 23 -9.47 -3.87 -1.68
N VAL A 24 -8.47 -4.75 -1.55
CA VAL A 24 -7.35 -4.58 -0.60
C VAL A 24 -6.51 -3.32 -0.86
N ALA A 25 -6.45 -2.85 -2.12
CA ALA A 25 -5.73 -1.61 -2.46
C ALA A 25 -6.47 -0.36 -1.95
N SER A 26 -7.77 -0.46 -1.66
CA SER A 26 -8.52 0.66 -1.07
C SER A 26 -7.96 1.12 0.27
N MET A 27 -7.36 0.22 1.06
CA MET A 27 -6.65 0.54 2.30
C MET A 27 -5.59 1.62 2.11
N PHE A 28 -4.92 1.65 0.95
CA PHE A 28 -3.91 2.67 0.68
C PHE A 28 -4.53 4.07 0.54
N TYR A 29 -5.76 4.16 0.03
CA TYR A 29 -6.46 5.43 -0.17
C TYR A 29 -7.27 5.84 1.06
N SER A 30 -7.85 4.89 1.80
CA SER A 30 -8.61 5.16 3.01
C SER A 30 -7.74 5.46 4.22
N PHE A 31 -6.54 4.86 4.31
CA PHE A 31 -5.62 5.10 5.43
C PHE A 31 -4.94 6.47 5.31
N THR A 32 -5.21 7.34 6.28
CA THR A 32 -4.68 8.71 6.37
C THR A 32 -3.56 8.89 7.39
N GLY A 33 -3.28 7.89 8.23
CA GLY A 33 -2.26 7.95 9.28
C GLY A 33 -2.84 7.75 10.68
N GLY A 34 -2.03 8.00 11.72
CA GLY A 34 -2.41 7.86 13.12
C GLY A 34 -2.37 6.41 13.64
N ASP A 35 -3.12 6.18 14.73
CA ASP A 35 -3.25 4.87 15.40
C ASP A 35 -4.45 4.04 14.90
N GLU A 36 -5.18 4.55 13.89
CA GLU A 36 -6.33 3.85 13.34
C GLU A 36 -5.90 2.64 12.48
N LEU A 37 -6.68 1.56 12.56
CA LEU A 37 -6.50 0.40 11.69
C LEU A 37 -6.94 0.77 10.27
N ALA A 38 -6.14 0.38 9.28
CA ALA A 38 -6.60 0.40 7.91
C ALA A 38 -7.55 -0.77 7.68
N PHE A 39 -8.55 -0.59 6.81
CA PHE A 39 -9.52 -1.65 6.53
C PHE A 39 -10.03 -1.62 5.09
N TYR A 40 -10.54 -2.77 4.64
CA TYR A 40 -11.29 -2.89 3.39
C TYR A 40 -12.41 -3.93 3.51
N GLN A 41 -13.39 -3.83 2.61
CA GLN A 41 -14.46 -4.81 2.48
C GLN A 41 -14.05 -5.90 1.50
N SER A 42 -14.05 -7.15 1.97
CA SER A 42 -13.89 -8.34 1.15
C SER A 42 -15.25 -9.04 0.98
N PRO A 43 -15.39 -9.98 0.02
CA PRO A 43 -16.59 -10.82 -0.08
C PRO A 43 -16.91 -11.58 1.22
N ASP A 44 -15.88 -11.89 2.02
CA ASP A 44 -16.00 -12.63 3.27
C ASP A 44 -16.16 -11.72 4.51
N GLY A 45 -16.24 -10.39 4.30
CA GLY A 45 -16.45 -9.39 5.36
C GLY A 45 -15.34 -8.33 5.47
N LEU A 46 -15.39 -7.55 6.56
CA LEU A 46 -14.41 -6.51 6.87
C LEU A 46 -13.07 -7.15 7.22
N VAL A 47 -12.02 -6.67 6.57
CA VAL A 47 -10.64 -7.03 6.89
C VAL A 47 -9.92 -5.79 7.40
N GLU A 48 -9.33 -5.91 8.59
CA GLU A 48 -8.57 -4.85 9.26
C GLU A 48 -7.08 -5.19 9.26
N GLY A 49 -6.22 -4.17 9.32
CA GLY A 49 -4.78 -4.36 9.38
C GLY A 49 -4.02 -3.12 9.83
N ASP A 50 -2.91 -3.38 10.51
CA ASP A 50 -1.94 -2.36 10.89
C ASP A 50 -1.13 -1.89 9.68
N VAL A 51 -1.01 -0.57 9.53
CA VAL A 51 -0.07 0.04 8.60
C VAL A 51 1.18 0.43 9.37
N TYR A 52 2.33 -0.11 8.97
CA TYR A 52 3.63 0.26 9.55
C TYR A 52 4.38 1.29 8.70
N LEU A 53 4.20 1.24 7.38
CA LEU A 53 4.86 2.10 6.41
C LEU A 53 3.93 2.36 5.22
N LYS A 54 3.77 3.63 4.84
CA LYS A 54 3.13 4.03 3.58
C LYS A 54 4.14 4.78 2.73
N ARG A 55 4.46 4.25 1.55
CA ARG A 55 5.49 4.78 0.65
C ARG A 55 4.92 5.03 -0.74
N ASN A 56 5.16 6.23 -1.26
CA ASN A 56 4.90 6.59 -2.64
C ASN A 56 6.19 6.47 -3.45
N ILE A 57 6.10 5.84 -4.62
CA ILE A 57 7.24 5.56 -5.50
C ILE A 57 6.92 6.10 -6.89
N SER A 58 7.81 6.93 -7.44
CA SER A 58 7.73 7.41 -8.82
C SER A 58 8.77 6.70 -9.67
N ILE A 59 8.30 5.98 -10.70
CA ILE A 59 9.14 5.30 -11.69
C ILE A 59 8.80 5.87 -13.06
N ARG A 60 9.80 6.30 -13.83
CA ARG A 60 9.65 6.73 -15.22
C ARG A 60 10.78 6.16 -16.06
N LYS A 61 10.47 5.76 -17.30
CA LYS A 61 11.44 5.16 -18.23
C LYS A 61 12.28 4.02 -17.61
N ARG A 62 11.67 3.23 -16.70
CA ARG A 62 12.31 2.15 -15.93
C ARG A 62 13.35 2.61 -14.90
N GLU A 63 13.40 3.89 -14.59
CA GLU A 63 14.25 4.48 -13.56
C GLU A 63 13.41 4.90 -12.35
N LEU A 64 13.94 4.66 -11.16
CA LEU A 64 13.35 5.10 -9.90
C LEU A 64 13.72 6.58 -9.69
N GLU A 65 12.74 7.47 -9.89
CA GLU A 65 12.97 8.92 -9.77
C GLU A 65 12.79 9.44 -8.34
N ARG A 66 11.81 8.88 -7.59
CA ARG A 66 11.46 9.40 -6.26
C ARG A 66 10.90 8.31 -5.36
N VAL A 67 11.27 8.38 -4.08
CA VAL A 67 10.68 7.60 -2.99
C VAL A 67 10.30 8.56 -1.85
N VAL A 68 9.05 8.51 -1.40
CA VAL A 68 8.56 9.35 -0.31
C VAL A 68 7.78 8.49 0.67
N ASP A 69 8.21 8.50 1.92
CA ASP A 69 7.46 7.90 3.02
C ASP A 69 6.45 8.92 3.52
N THR A 70 5.16 8.60 3.36
CA THR A 70 4.05 9.46 3.81
C THR A 70 3.52 9.07 5.17
N TYR A 71 3.95 7.92 5.70
CA TYR A 71 3.64 7.48 7.06
C TYR A 71 4.64 6.42 7.51
N VAL A 72 5.12 6.52 8.75
CA VAL A 72 5.92 5.49 9.44
C VAL A 72 5.38 5.37 10.86
N LYS A 73 4.91 4.17 11.24
CA LYS A 73 4.34 3.94 12.56
C LYS A 73 5.39 4.17 13.64
N GLY A 74 5.06 4.98 14.64
CA GLY A 74 5.95 5.30 15.76
C GLY A 74 7.04 6.33 15.45
N ASN A 75 7.03 6.95 14.27
CA ASN A 75 7.87 8.11 13.99
C ASN A 75 7.03 9.37 14.25
N GLU A 76 7.42 10.20 15.22
CA GLU A 76 6.85 11.53 15.41
C GLU A 76 7.13 12.32 14.13
N ASP A 77 6.09 12.83 13.47
CA ASP A 77 6.18 13.55 12.21
C ASP A 77 7.36 14.54 12.17
N VAL A 78 8.40 14.24 11.38
CA VAL A 78 9.29 15.26 10.81
C VAL A 78 8.54 15.92 9.64
N SER A 79 7.43 16.57 9.97
CA SER A 79 6.79 17.55 9.10
C SER A 79 7.53 18.86 9.29
N HIS A 80 8.51 19.14 8.42
CA HIS A 80 9.13 20.45 8.28
C HIS A 80 8.97 20.97 6.85
#